data_AF-A0A183J3J4-F1
#
_entry.id   AF-A0A183J3J4-F1
#
_cell.length_a   1.000
_cell.length_b   1.000
_cell.length_c   1.000
_cell.angle_alpha   90.00
_cell.angle_beta   90.00
_cell.angle_gamma   90.00
#
_symmetry.space_group_name_H-M   'P 1'
#
loop_
_entity.id
_entity.type
_entity.pdbx_description
1 polymer ?
#
loop_
_entity_poly.entity_id
_entity_poly.type
_entity_poly.pdbx_seq_one_letter_code
_entity_poly.pdbx_strand_id
1 'polypeptide(L)'
;MTDADLLQLAERDGKGRAGKKKAKGKSVEKSDKRRKGKVKHDDCNVPNLNCFTHDNSHWRTEPYWTLGPFCFCQNSYNNSYWCLRTVNSTHNFLYCEFVTGFISFYDMTKDKYQLHNIVYDLSIPVVEQLSAQLENLRKCQGVVECESYGKS
;
A
#
# COMPACT_ATOMS: atom_id res chain seq x y z
N MET A 1 -27.96 -19.10 -22.01
CA MET A 1 -28.52 -18.23 -20.96
C MET A 1 -29.43 -17.25 -21.66
N THR A 2 -30.73 -17.39 -21.43
CA THR A 2 -31.80 -16.68 -22.15
C THR A 2 -32.42 -15.63 -21.23
N ASP A 3 -32.97 -14.57 -21.83
CA ASP A 3 -33.47 -13.32 -21.20
C ASP A 3 -34.51 -13.48 -20.06
N ALA A 4 -34.95 -14.71 -19.76
CA ALA A 4 -35.82 -15.03 -18.64
C ALA A 4 -35.12 -14.94 -17.27
N ASP A 5 -33.80 -15.12 -17.20
CA ASP A 5 -33.05 -15.11 -15.93
C ASP A 5 -32.73 -13.68 -15.44
N LEU A 6 -32.81 -12.68 -16.33
CA LEU A 6 -32.53 -11.26 -16.01
C LEU A 6 -33.71 -10.53 -15.37
N LEU A 7 -34.93 -11.11 -15.44
CA LEU A 7 -36.14 -10.51 -14.88
C LEU A 7 -36.41 -10.91 -13.41
N GLN A 8 -35.72 -11.92 -12.87
CA GLN A 8 -35.93 -12.40 -11.48
C GLN A 8 -35.07 -11.70 -10.42
N LEU A 9 -34.17 -10.78 -10.79
CA LEU A 9 -33.39 -9.98 -9.83
C LEU A 9 -33.97 -8.57 -9.57
N ALA A 10 -34.97 -8.14 -10.35
CA ALA A 10 -35.58 -6.81 -10.23
C ALA A 10 -36.74 -6.72 -9.21
N GLU A 11 -37.14 -7.83 -8.57
CA GLU A 11 -38.35 -7.88 -7.73
C GLU A 11 -38.10 -8.02 -6.21
N ARG A 12 -36.91 -7.66 -5.72
CA ARG A 12 -36.57 -7.83 -4.29
C ARG A 12 -36.11 -6.59 -3.53
N ASP A 13 -36.48 -5.39 -3.98
CA ASP A 13 -36.36 -4.15 -3.20
C ASP A 13 -37.66 -3.34 -3.22
N GLY A 14 -38.55 -3.61 -2.25
CA GLY A 14 -39.80 -2.89 -2.11
C GLY A 14 -40.56 -3.24 -0.84
N LYS A 15 -40.21 -2.63 0.30
CA LYS A 15 -41.08 -2.58 1.49
C LYS A 15 -41.03 -1.21 2.16
N GLY A 16 -42.18 -0.52 2.10
CA GLY A 16 -42.38 0.87 2.48
C GLY A 16 -42.35 1.16 4.00
N ARG A 17 -42.22 2.45 4.32
CA ARG A 17 -42.35 3.01 5.67
C ARG A 17 -43.60 3.89 5.76
N ALA A 18 -44.56 3.48 6.59
CA ALA A 18 -45.71 4.27 7.00
C ALA A 18 -45.32 5.24 8.14
N GLY A 19 -45.84 6.46 8.07
CA GLY A 19 -45.46 7.58 8.95
C GLY A 19 -46.12 7.59 10.33
N LYS A 20 -45.52 8.38 11.23
CA LYS A 20 -46.14 8.89 12.46
C LYS A 20 -45.59 10.29 12.76
N LYS A 21 -46.48 11.29 12.74
CA LYS A 21 -46.22 12.68 13.17
C LYS A 21 -46.41 12.81 14.69
N LYS A 22 -45.49 13.46 15.41
CA LYS A 22 -45.75 14.19 16.68
C LYS A 22 -44.83 15.42 16.80
N ALA A 23 -45.30 16.40 17.57
CA ALA A 23 -45.06 17.84 17.39
C ALA A 23 -44.01 18.49 18.34
N LYS A 24 -43.48 19.63 17.86
CA LYS A 24 -43.00 20.86 18.52
C LYS A 24 -42.17 20.79 19.82
N GLY A 25 -40.99 21.45 19.79
CA GLY A 25 -40.49 22.21 20.94
C GLY A 25 -38.97 22.46 21.04
N LYS A 26 -38.54 23.69 20.70
CA LYS A 26 -37.41 24.47 21.25
C LYS A 26 -35.98 23.85 21.28
N SER A 27 -35.10 24.37 20.43
CA SER A 27 -33.77 24.91 20.80
C SER A 27 -32.95 25.26 19.54
N VAL A 28 -33.40 26.32 18.86
CA VAL A 28 -32.61 27.02 17.84
C VAL A 28 -31.58 27.89 18.58
N GLU A 29 -30.59 27.29 19.26
CA GLU A 29 -29.59 28.09 19.99
C GLU A 29 -28.38 27.34 20.57
N LYS A 30 -27.82 26.27 19.97
CA LYS A 30 -26.52 25.75 20.49
C LYS A 30 -25.64 24.84 19.64
N SER A 31 -25.72 24.86 18.31
CA SER A 31 -24.79 24.04 17.50
C SER A 31 -24.08 24.78 16.37
N ASP A 32 -24.20 26.11 16.29
CA ASP A 32 -23.37 26.94 15.40
C ASP A 32 -21.88 27.02 15.84
N LYS A 33 -21.52 26.43 16.99
CA LYS A 33 -20.12 26.33 17.45
C LYS A 33 -19.42 25.00 17.13
N ARG A 34 -20.08 24.08 16.42
CA ARG A 34 -19.49 22.80 15.95
C ARG A 34 -19.25 22.75 14.44
N ARG A 35 -19.31 23.91 13.78
CA ARG A 35 -18.77 24.12 12.42
C ARG A 35 -17.33 24.64 12.47
N LYS A 36 -16.51 24.22 13.46
CA LYS A 36 -15.06 24.23 13.24
C LYS A 36 -14.86 23.33 12.03
N GLY A 37 -14.54 23.94 10.89
CA GLY A 37 -14.46 23.27 9.60
C GLY A 37 -13.73 21.97 9.79
N LYS A 38 -14.45 20.85 9.60
CA LYS A 38 -13.77 19.64 9.14
C LYS A 38 -13.18 20.09 7.81
N VAL A 39 -11.90 20.44 7.83
CA VAL A 39 -11.10 20.56 6.62
C VAL A 39 -11.46 19.30 5.86
N LYS A 40 -12.05 19.49 4.67
CA LYS A 40 -12.38 18.37 3.79
C LYS A 40 -11.06 17.65 3.61
N HIS A 41 -10.94 16.50 4.25
CA HIS A 41 -9.78 15.66 4.06
C HIS A 41 -9.96 15.18 2.62
N ASP A 42 -9.16 15.70 1.71
CA ASP A 42 -9.12 15.19 0.35
C ASP A 42 -8.90 13.69 0.47
N ASP A 43 -9.85 12.91 -0.02
CA ASP A 43 -9.79 11.46 0.03
C ASP A 43 -8.56 11.05 -0.78
N CYS A 44 -7.51 10.64 -0.08
CA CYS A 44 -6.24 10.24 -0.65
C CYS A 44 -6.31 8.87 -1.33
N ASN A 45 -7.41 8.61 -2.02
CA ASN A 45 -7.71 7.36 -2.71
C ASN A 45 -7.40 7.57 -4.19
N VAL A 46 -6.13 7.52 -4.54
CA VAL A 46 -5.73 7.52 -5.95
C VAL A 46 -5.86 6.09 -6.48
N PRO A 47 -6.61 5.86 -7.57
CA PRO A 47 -6.76 4.52 -8.12
C PRO A 47 -5.42 3.86 -8.45
N ASN A 48 -5.28 2.58 -8.10
CA ASN A 48 -4.09 1.74 -8.36
C ASN A 48 -2.79 2.21 -7.69
N LEU A 49 -2.84 3.12 -6.71
CA LEU A 49 -1.69 3.55 -5.92
C LEU A 49 -1.97 3.34 -4.43
N ASN A 50 -0.94 3.00 -3.65
CA ASN A 50 -1.03 3.08 -2.20
C ASN A 50 -0.61 4.48 -1.76
N CYS A 51 -1.60 5.28 -1.40
CA CYS A 51 -1.43 6.66 -1.01
C CYS A 51 -1.81 6.87 0.44
N PHE A 52 -0.99 7.66 1.14
CA PHE A 52 -1.21 8.05 2.52
C PHE A 52 -1.32 9.56 2.62
N THR A 53 -2.16 10.04 3.53
CA THR A 53 -2.17 11.45 3.85
C THR A 53 -1.08 11.76 4.86
N HIS A 54 -0.27 12.74 4.52
CA HIS A 54 0.75 13.31 5.39
C HIS A 54 0.45 14.78 5.62
N ASP A 55 0.98 15.33 6.70
CA ASP A 55 0.82 16.73 7.07
C ASP A 55 2.14 17.29 7.63
N ASN A 56 2.08 18.50 8.18
CA ASN A 56 3.24 19.20 8.73
C ASN A 56 3.92 18.44 9.90
N SER A 57 3.26 17.44 10.48
CA SER A 57 3.77 16.64 11.59
C SER A 57 4.41 15.31 11.15
N HIS A 58 4.41 14.99 9.84
CA HIS A 58 4.92 13.71 9.36
C HIS A 58 6.42 13.52 9.61
N TRP A 59 7.24 14.54 9.32
CA TRP A 59 8.68 14.46 9.45
C TRP A 59 9.15 14.73 10.88
N ARG A 60 9.89 13.79 11.46
CA ARG A 60 10.48 13.92 12.82
C ARG A 60 11.81 14.65 12.83
N THR A 61 12.46 14.76 11.68
CA THR A 61 13.77 15.41 11.49
C THR A 61 13.70 16.38 10.31
N GLU A 62 14.56 17.40 10.32
CA GLU A 62 14.64 18.38 9.24
C GLU A 62 14.97 17.73 7.87
N PRO A 63 14.50 18.33 6.76
CA PRO A 63 13.64 19.51 6.69
C PRO A 63 12.17 19.20 7.03
N TYR A 64 11.54 20.06 7.83
CA TYR A 64 10.12 19.93 8.18
C TYR A 64 9.20 20.38 7.04
N TRP A 65 8.06 19.69 6.88
CA TRP A 65 7.03 20.07 5.91
C TRP A 65 6.12 21.14 6.50
N THR A 66 5.86 22.23 5.75
CA THR A 66 5.08 23.38 6.25
C THR A 66 3.85 23.72 5.42
N LEU A 67 3.62 23.03 4.30
CA LEU A 67 2.63 23.42 3.28
C LEU A 67 1.23 22.78 3.47
N GLY A 68 0.95 22.15 4.61
CA GLY A 68 -0.37 21.58 4.91
C GLY A 68 -0.49 20.09 4.60
N PRO A 69 -1.70 19.51 4.62
CA PRO A 69 -1.89 18.11 4.27
C PRO A 69 -1.62 17.85 2.78
N PHE A 70 -1.00 16.72 2.46
CA PHE A 70 -0.74 16.28 1.10
C PHE A 70 -0.90 14.77 0.96
N CYS A 71 -1.12 14.33 -0.27
CA CYS A 71 -1.12 12.92 -0.62
C CYS A 71 0.26 12.45 -1.02
N PHE A 72 0.69 11.35 -0.42
CA PHE A 72 1.96 10.72 -0.72
C PHE A 72 1.74 9.28 -1.16
N CYS A 73 2.01 9.01 -2.44
CA CYS A 73 1.80 7.73 -3.08
C CYS A 73 3.14 7.07 -3.35
N GLN A 74 3.48 6.07 -2.54
CA GLN A 74 4.83 5.51 -2.50
C GLN A 74 5.03 4.41 -3.54
N ASN A 75 3.96 3.67 -3.87
CA ASN A 75 3.98 2.60 -4.86
C ASN A 75 2.60 2.38 -5.49
N SER A 76 2.57 1.56 -6.55
CA SER A 76 1.35 1.04 -7.13
C SER A 76 0.78 -0.09 -6.27
N TYR A 77 -0.55 -0.27 -6.27
CA TYR A 77 -1.20 -1.38 -5.57
C TYR A 77 -0.69 -2.75 -6.05
N ASN A 78 -0.29 -2.80 -7.32
CA ASN A 78 0.48 -3.90 -7.89
C ASN A 78 1.90 -3.39 -8.16
N ASN A 79 2.84 -3.71 -7.28
CA ASN A 79 4.24 -3.31 -7.46
C ASN A 79 4.77 -3.84 -8.80
N SER A 80 5.54 -3.03 -9.53
CA SER A 80 6.22 -3.45 -10.76
C SER A 80 7.50 -4.27 -10.49
N TYR A 81 7.88 -4.43 -9.23
CA TYR A 81 9.05 -5.20 -8.80
C TYR A 81 8.91 -5.68 -7.35
N TRP A 82 9.68 -6.70 -7.00
CA TRP A 82 9.89 -7.16 -5.62
C TRP A 82 11.39 -7.25 -5.34
N CYS A 83 11.79 -6.93 -4.11
CA CYS A 83 13.20 -6.97 -3.73
C CYS A 83 13.43 -7.76 -2.43
N LEU A 84 14.56 -8.45 -2.38
CA LEU A 84 15.15 -9.05 -1.18
C LEU A 84 16.33 -8.18 -0.73
N ARG A 85 16.26 -7.69 0.51
CA ARG A 85 17.34 -6.94 1.16
C ARG A 85 17.89 -7.73 2.33
N THR A 86 19.15 -8.08 2.26
CA THR A 86 19.88 -8.70 3.38
C THR A 86 20.87 -7.72 3.96
N VAL A 87 20.85 -7.56 5.28
CA VAL A 87 21.83 -6.78 6.06
C VAL A 87 22.20 -7.59 7.29
N ASN A 88 23.28 -8.36 7.19
CA ASN A 88 23.84 -9.12 8.31
C ASN A 88 25.37 -8.91 8.34
N SER A 89 26.08 -9.62 9.22
CA SER A 89 27.53 -9.46 9.39
C SER A 89 28.35 -9.93 8.19
N THR A 90 27.81 -10.79 7.34
CA THR A 90 28.52 -11.44 6.23
C THR A 90 28.05 -10.98 4.85
N HIS A 91 26.80 -10.52 4.75
CA HIS A 91 26.10 -10.18 3.52
C HIS A 91 25.38 -8.85 3.68
N ASN A 92 25.58 -7.97 2.71
CA ASN A 92 24.88 -6.71 2.60
C ASN A 92 24.60 -6.46 1.12
N PHE A 93 23.42 -6.86 0.65
CA PHE A 93 23.07 -6.80 -0.76
C PHE A 93 21.59 -6.49 -0.97
N LEU A 94 21.25 -6.04 -2.18
CA LEU A 94 19.88 -5.83 -2.65
C LEU A 94 19.68 -6.62 -3.95
N TYR A 95 18.76 -7.57 -3.95
CA TYR A 95 18.33 -8.32 -5.13
C TYR A 95 16.89 -7.93 -5.49
N CYS A 96 16.59 -7.69 -6.77
CA CYS A 96 15.24 -7.32 -7.20
C CYS A 96 14.84 -8.02 -8.50
N GLU A 97 13.57 -8.42 -8.58
CA GLU A 97 12.93 -8.96 -9.77
C GLU A 97 11.77 -8.06 -10.21
N PHE A 98 11.78 -7.67 -11.48
CA PHE A 98 10.76 -6.83 -12.09
C PHE A 98 9.75 -7.69 -12.85
N VAL A 99 8.51 -7.24 -12.93
CA VAL A 99 7.45 -7.91 -13.71
C VAL A 99 7.80 -8.06 -15.21
N THR A 100 8.73 -7.24 -15.70
CA THR A 100 9.27 -7.31 -17.07
C THR A 100 10.26 -8.45 -17.30
N GLY A 101 10.67 -9.16 -16.23
CA GLY A 101 11.75 -10.15 -16.26
C GLY A 101 13.15 -9.56 -16.09
N PHE A 102 13.28 -8.23 -15.96
CA PHE A 102 14.55 -7.62 -15.58
C PHE A 102 14.88 -8.01 -14.13
N ILE A 103 16.10 -8.47 -13.90
CA ILE A 103 16.61 -8.81 -12.58
C ILE A 103 17.84 -7.96 -12.27
N SER A 104 18.01 -7.61 -11.00
CA SER A 104 19.16 -6.81 -10.58
C SER A 104 19.70 -7.26 -9.24
N PHE A 105 21.02 -7.14 -9.08
CA PHE A 105 21.72 -7.41 -7.84
C PHE A 105 22.77 -6.33 -7.60
N TYR A 106 22.79 -5.80 -6.38
CA TYR A 106 23.75 -4.80 -5.93
C TYR A 106 24.42 -5.26 -4.62
N ASP A 107 25.75 -5.35 -4.63
CA ASP A 107 26.54 -5.49 -3.40
C ASP A 107 26.61 -4.12 -2.71
N MET A 108 25.81 -3.95 -1.66
CA MET A 108 25.64 -2.67 -0.96
C MET A 108 26.86 -2.30 -0.11
N THR A 109 27.81 -3.21 0.06
CA THR A 109 29.10 -2.94 0.71
C THR A 109 30.00 -2.16 -0.22
N LYS A 110 30.01 -2.52 -1.51
CA LYS A 110 30.87 -1.93 -2.54
C LYS A 110 30.17 -0.82 -3.34
N ASP A 111 28.88 -0.97 -3.58
CA ASP A 111 28.05 -0.09 -4.39
C ASP A 111 26.87 0.48 -3.59
N LYS A 112 27.19 1.42 -2.70
CA LYS A 112 26.22 2.06 -1.80
C LYS A 112 25.08 2.78 -2.53
N TYR A 113 25.32 3.19 -3.77
CA TYR A 113 24.39 3.97 -4.58
C TYR A 113 23.72 3.14 -5.70
N GLN A 114 23.94 1.82 -5.72
CA GLN A 114 23.29 0.89 -6.64
C GLN A 114 23.46 1.28 -8.12
N LEU A 115 24.66 1.75 -8.49
CA LEU A 115 24.96 2.22 -9.84
C LEU A 115 25.29 1.08 -10.81
N HIS A 116 25.73 -0.08 -10.29
CA HIS A 116 26.21 -1.19 -11.10
C HIS A 116 25.44 -2.46 -10.79
N ASN A 117 24.57 -2.87 -11.72
CA ASN A 117 23.90 -4.15 -11.64
C ASN A 117 24.89 -5.27 -11.99
N ILE A 118 25.26 -6.08 -10.99
CA ILE A 118 26.22 -7.19 -11.12
C ILE A 118 25.56 -8.57 -11.11
N VAL A 119 24.25 -8.65 -11.40
CA VAL A 119 23.50 -9.91 -11.35
C VAL A 119 24.09 -11.01 -12.23
N TYR A 120 24.72 -10.64 -13.35
CA TYR A 120 25.36 -11.58 -14.28
C TYR A 120 26.75 -12.06 -13.83
N ASP A 121 27.33 -11.42 -12.81
CA ASP A 121 28.59 -11.85 -12.21
C ASP A 121 28.36 -12.91 -11.11
N LEU A 122 27.10 -13.10 -10.69
CA LEU A 122 26.72 -14.13 -9.74
C LEU A 122 26.66 -15.51 -10.41
N SER A 123 26.91 -16.55 -9.62
CA SER A 123 26.66 -17.91 -10.07
C SER A 123 25.16 -18.16 -10.19
N ILE A 124 24.76 -18.94 -11.20
CA ILE A 124 23.36 -19.31 -11.45
C ILE A 124 22.67 -19.88 -10.19
N PRO A 125 23.30 -20.79 -9.40
CA PRO A 125 22.66 -21.32 -8.21
C PRO A 125 22.33 -20.26 -7.15
N VAL A 126 23.15 -19.20 -7.04
CA VAL A 126 22.89 -18.11 -6.10
C VAL A 126 21.67 -17.31 -6.56
N VAL A 127 21.57 -17.00 -7.85
CA VAL A 127 20.40 -16.30 -8.41
C VAL A 127 19.13 -17.12 -8.23
N GLU A 128 19.17 -18.43 -8.48
CA GLU A 128 18.03 -19.34 -8.27
C GLU A 128 17.60 -19.38 -6.80
N GLN A 129 18.56 -19.44 -5.87
CA GLN A 129 18.26 -19.41 -4.43
C GLN A 129 17.57 -18.09 -4.03
N LEU A 130 18.10 -16.94 -4.49
CA LEU A 130 17.53 -15.62 -4.20
C LEU A 130 16.12 -15.48 -4.78
N SER A 131 15.91 -15.98 -6.00
CA SER A 131 14.61 -15.99 -6.67
C SER A 131 13.58 -16.84 -5.90
N ALA A 132 13.96 -18.06 -5.51
CA ALA A 132 13.09 -18.94 -4.71
C ALA A 132 12.75 -18.32 -3.35
N GLN A 133 13.72 -17.69 -2.68
CA GLN A 133 13.49 -17.00 -1.41
C GLN A 133 12.52 -15.82 -1.57
N LEU A 134 12.72 -14.99 -2.59
CA LEU A 134 11.83 -13.87 -2.89
C LEU A 134 10.41 -14.35 -3.20
N GLU A 135 10.25 -15.44 -3.95
CA GLU A 135 8.95 -16.02 -4.27
C GLU A 135 8.20 -16.51 -3.03
N ASN A 136 8.91 -17.11 -2.07
CA ASN A 136 8.32 -17.50 -0.79
C ASN A 136 7.87 -16.27 0.02
N LEU A 137 8.69 -15.22 0.07
CA LEU A 137 8.35 -13.95 0.75
C LEU A 137 7.19 -13.19 0.08
N ARG A 138 6.98 -13.37 -1.24
CA ARG A 138 5.83 -12.80 -1.96
C ARG A 138 4.51 -13.45 -1.58
N LYS A 139 4.53 -14.73 -1.18
CA LYS A 139 3.33 -15.53 -0.89
C LYS A 139 3.05 -15.69 0.60
N CYS A 140 4.06 -15.48 1.45
CA CYS A 140 3.96 -15.71 2.88
C CYS A 140 2.86 -14.87 3.53
N GLN A 141 2.26 -15.41 4.59
CA GLN A 141 1.22 -14.73 5.34
C GLN A 141 1.50 -14.75 6.84
N GLY A 142 1.41 -13.57 7.45
CA GLY A 142 1.66 -13.39 8.88
C GLY A 142 3.13 -13.54 9.26
N VAL A 143 3.42 -13.22 10.51
CA VAL A 143 4.79 -13.11 11.02
C VAL A 143 5.52 -14.45 10.99
N VAL A 144 4.85 -15.53 11.41
CA VAL A 144 5.47 -16.85 11.58
C VAL A 144 6.01 -17.40 10.26
N GLU A 145 5.21 -17.31 9.19
CA GLU A 145 5.62 -17.82 7.88
C GLU A 145 6.67 -16.91 7.24
N CYS A 146 6.43 -15.60 7.21
CA CYS A 146 7.33 -14.65 6.56
C CYS A 146 8.71 -14.57 7.22
N GLU A 147 8.80 -14.67 8.54
CA GLU A 147 10.09 -14.69 9.24
C GLU A 147 10.91 -15.95 8.96
N SER A 148 10.27 -17.07 8.63
CA SER A 148 10.99 -18.31 8.32
C SER A 148 11.82 -18.18 7.04
N TYR A 149 11.33 -17.42 6.06
CA TYR A 149 12.01 -17.17 4.79
C TYR A 149 12.94 -15.95 4.82
N GLY A 150 12.81 -15.08 5.82
CA GLY A 150 13.65 -13.89 5.99
C GLY A 150 14.98 -14.13 6.69
N LYS A 151 15.24 -15.35 7.19
CA LYS A 151 16.50 -15.70 7.85
C LYS A 151 17.52 -16.17 6.81
N SER A 152 18.58 -15.39 6.61
CA SER A 152 19.73 -15.72 5.75
C SER A 152 21.03 -15.29 6.41
#